data_AF-A0A6G1SBT1-F1
#
_entry.id   AF-A0A6G1SBT1-F1
#
_cell.length_a   1.000
_cell.length_b   1.000
_cell.length_c   1.000
_cell.angle_alpha   90.00
_cell.angle_beta   90.00
_cell.angle_gamma   90.00
#
_symmetry.space_group_name_H-M   'P 1'
#
loop_
_entity.id
_entity.type
_entity.pdbx_description
1 polymer ?
#
loop_
_entity_poly.entity_id
_entity_poly.type
_entity_poly.pdbx_seq_one_letter_code
_entity_poly.pdbx_strand_id
1 'polypeptide(L)'
;MSSINLRTLQRIDDRVTLVVESASQTAVYRFGDDQAWQPCEFEGSLHVFHRSEVPKFGWIVINRSNPTNLMELLTPGVEIQLKEPYLLYKNTKNVIYCIWFYDSTECKKVCQTIQKFMGTTYYKSLNSI
;
A
#
# COMPACT_ATOMS: atom_id res chain seq x y z
N MET A 1 -0.20 -18.32 7.26
CA MET A 1 -0.59 -16.96 6.81
C MET A 1 -1.75 -16.50 7.68
N SER A 2 -1.52 -15.52 8.56
CA SER A 2 -2.58 -14.85 9.30
C SER A 2 -3.32 -13.91 8.33
N SER A 3 -4.39 -14.41 7.72
CA SER A 3 -5.29 -13.60 6.90
C SER A 3 -5.97 -12.55 7.78
N ILE A 4 -5.89 -11.27 7.42
CA ILE A 4 -6.65 -10.23 8.11
C ILE A 4 -8.13 -10.44 7.84
N ASN A 5 -8.96 -10.26 8.87
CA ASN A 5 -10.39 -10.32 8.70
C ASN A 5 -10.86 -9.11 7.88
N LEU A 6 -11.63 -9.33 6.80
CA LEU A 6 -12.23 -8.26 5.99
C LEU A 6 -13.01 -7.26 6.85
N ARG A 7 -13.69 -7.71 7.91
CA ARG A 7 -14.42 -6.85 8.83
C ARG A 7 -13.51 -5.88 9.58
N THR A 8 -12.25 -6.25 9.83
CA THR A 8 -11.27 -5.35 10.45
C THR A 8 -10.99 -4.17 9.52
N LEU A 9 -10.79 -4.45 8.23
CA LEU A 9 -10.58 -3.41 7.23
C LEU A 9 -11.84 -2.57 7.00
N GLN A 10 -13.03 -3.19 6.99
CA GLN A 10 -14.30 -2.48 6.85
C GLN A 10 -14.63 -1.53 8.01
N ARG A 11 -14.04 -1.76 9.19
CA ARG A 11 -14.12 -0.79 10.30
C ARG A 11 -13.29 0.46 10.07
N ILE A 12 -12.26 0.37 9.22
CA ILE A 12 -11.37 1.48 8.87
C ILE A 12 -11.91 2.19 7.61
N ASP A 13 -12.31 1.43 6.59
CA ASP A 13 -12.97 1.90 5.37
C ASP A 13 -14.08 0.92 4.96
N ASP A 14 -15.32 1.33 5.16
CA ASP A 14 -16.54 0.56 4.90
C ASP A 14 -16.75 0.18 3.42
N ARG A 15 -16.05 0.85 2.51
CA ARG A 15 -16.11 0.57 1.08
C ARG A 15 -15.21 -0.59 0.69
N VAL A 16 -14.35 -1.08 1.58
CA VAL A 16 -13.50 -2.24 1.29
C VAL A 16 -14.37 -3.48 1.07
N THR A 17 -14.28 -4.05 -0.13
CA THR A 17 -15.10 -5.20 -0.55
C THR A 17 -14.33 -6.51 -0.54
N LEU A 18 -13.01 -6.45 -0.75
CA LEU A 18 -12.17 -7.65 -0.89
C LEU A 18 -10.72 -7.34 -0.52
N VAL A 19 -10.09 -8.25 0.23
CA VAL A 19 -8.63 -8.29 0.39
C VAL A 19 -8.08 -9.19 -0.70
N VAL A 20 -7.15 -8.67 -1.50
CA VAL A 20 -6.64 -9.34 -2.70
C VAL A 20 -5.30 -10.00 -2.44
N GLU A 21 -4.41 -9.32 -1.73
CA GLU A 21 -3.08 -9.82 -1.40
C GLU A 21 -2.64 -9.30 -0.05
N SER A 22 -1.71 -10.00 0.61
CA SER A 22 -1.23 -9.61 1.94
C SER A 22 0.24 -9.96 2.15
N ALA A 23 0.90 -9.15 2.97
CA ALA A 23 2.22 -9.44 3.53
C ALA A 23 2.14 -9.42 5.05
N SER A 24 2.82 -10.38 5.67
CA SER A 24 2.75 -10.63 7.11
C SER A 24 3.48 -9.57 7.92
N GLN A 25 4.67 -9.16 7.48
CA GLN A 25 5.52 -8.21 8.18
C GLN A 25 6.18 -7.22 7.22
N THR A 26 5.96 -5.95 7.51
CA THR A 26 6.46 -4.79 6.79
C THR A 26 6.85 -3.69 7.75
N ALA A 27 7.83 -2.87 7.37
CA ALA A 27 8.24 -1.68 8.07
C ALA A 27 8.24 -0.48 7.11
N VAL A 28 7.73 0.65 7.55
CA VAL A 28 7.62 1.84 6.72
C VAL A 28 8.68 2.86 7.08
N TYR A 29 9.28 3.44 6.06
CA TYR A 29 10.17 4.59 6.13
C TYR A 29 9.59 5.73 5.31
N ARG A 30 9.83 6.96 5.74
CA ARG A 30 9.50 8.18 5.01
C ARG A 30 10.79 8.87 4.61
N PHE A 31 10.82 9.43 3.41
CA PHE A 31 11.91 10.31 3.02
C PHE A 31 11.68 11.69 3.65
N GLY A 32 12.64 12.11 4.48
CA GLY A 32 12.60 13.36 5.24
C GLY A 32 13.12 14.56 4.45
N ASP A 33 12.90 15.75 5.00
CA ASP A 33 13.38 17.02 4.43
C ASP A 33 14.91 17.15 4.47
N ASP A 34 15.56 16.36 5.34
CA ASP A 34 17.01 16.19 5.45
C ASP A 34 17.61 15.34 4.33
N GLN A 35 16.81 14.97 3.33
CA GLN A 35 17.17 14.06 2.24
C GLN A 35 17.61 12.67 2.74
N ALA A 36 17.14 12.25 3.91
CA ALA A 36 17.43 10.96 4.49
C ALA A 36 16.15 10.13 4.72
N TRP A 37 16.31 8.82 4.76
CA TRP A 37 15.23 7.92 5.15
C TRP A 37 15.07 7.93 6.66
N GLN A 38 13.87 8.24 7.13
CA GLN A 38 13.52 8.24 8.54
C GLN A 38 12.55 7.08 8.82
N PRO A 39 12.75 6.31 9.90
CA PRO A 39 11.81 5.27 10.28
C PRO A 39 10.47 5.88 10.67
N CYS A 40 9.38 5.26 10.23
CA CYS A 40 8.03 5.61 10.68
C CYS A 40 7.59 4.69 11.82
N GLU A 41 6.52 5.07 12.52
CA GLU A 41 5.87 4.25 13.56
C GLU A 41 5.08 3.05 13.01
N PHE A 42 4.95 2.93 11.69
CA PHE A 42 4.15 1.89 11.04
C PHE A 42 4.98 0.62 10.82
N GLU A 43 4.78 -0.36 11.69
CA GLU A 43 5.34 -1.69 11.54
C GLU A 43 4.25 -2.75 11.77
N GLY A 44 4.03 -3.61 10.78
CA GLY A 44 2.98 -4.61 10.87
C GLY A 44 2.66 -5.29 9.55
N SER A 45 1.40 -5.66 9.34
CA SER A 45 0.98 -6.38 8.14
C SER A 45 0.47 -5.42 7.06
N LEU A 46 0.75 -5.74 5.80
CA LEU A 46 0.27 -4.97 4.65
C LEU A 46 -0.84 -5.76 3.95
N HIS A 47 -1.91 -5.06 3.59
CA HIS A 47 -3.06 -5.64 2.88
C HIS A 47 -3.45 -4.78 1.69
N VAL A 48 -3.51 -5.42 0.52
CA VAL A 48 -3.98 -4.81 -0.74
C VAL A 48 -5.45 -5.15 -0.91
N PHE A 49 -6.28 -4.18 -1.29
CA PHE A 49 -7.73 -4.35 -1.30
C PHE A 49 -8.45 -3.70 -2.49
N HIS A 50 -9.69 -4.15 -2.72
CA HIS A 50 -10.67 -3.51 -3.60
C HIS A 50 -11.67 -2.67 -2.80
N ARG A 51 -12.17 -1.60 -3.42
CA ARG A 51 -13.24 -0.74 -2.91
C ARG A 51 -14.47 -0.78 -3.82
N SER A 52 -15.64 -0.54 -3.24
CA SER A 52 -16.93 -0.43 -3.95
C SER A 52 -17.01 0.83 -4.82
N GLU A 53 -16.24 1.88 -4.51
CA GLU A 53 -16.20 3.17 -5.21
C GLU A 53 -14.78 3.56 -5.64
N VAL A 54 -14.65 4.63 -6.44
CA VAL A 54 -13.35 5.20 -6.81
C VAL A 54 -12.78 5.99 -5.62
N PRO A 55 -11.46 5.92 -5.33
CA PRO A 55 -10.45 5.04 -5.95
C PRO A 55 -10.72 3.57 -5.64
N LYS A 56 -10.69 2.71 -6.69
CA LYS A 56 -11.14 1.31 -6.61
C LYS A 56 -10.16 0.39 -5.89
N PHE A 57 -8.91 0.82 -5.77
CA PHE A 57 -7.83 0.01 -5.21
C PHE A 57 -7.04 0.82 -4.20
N GLY A 58 -6.43 0.13 -3.27
CA GLY A 58 -5.52 0.72 -2.29
C GLY A 58 -4.80 -0.35 -1.50
N TRP A 59 -3.96 0.11 -0.59
CA TRP A 59 -3.32 -0.74 0.39
C TRP A 59 -3.31 -0.07 1.75
N ILE A 60 -3.14 -0.89 2.78
CA ILE A 60 -3.03 -0.43 4.16
C ILE A 60 -1.99 -1.26 4.89
N VAL A 61 -1.12 -0.57 5.63
CA VAL A 61 -0.26 -1.15 6.65
C VAL A 61 -1.00 -1.03 7.98
N ILE A 62 -1.39 -2.18 8.53
CA ILE A 62 -2.00 -2.29 9.84
C ILE A 62 -0.88 -2.40 10.86
N ASN A 63 -0.80 -1.41 11.74
CA ASN A 63 0.26 -1.35 12.74
C ASN A 63 0.00 -2.39 13.83
N ARG A 64 1.06 -3.05 14.30
CA ARG A 64 0.99 -4.01 15.41
C ARG A 64 1.13 -3.35 16.77
N SER A 65 1.80 -2.20 16.83
CA SER A 65 2.18 -1.54 18.08
C SER A 65 1.10 -0.58 18.61
N ASN A 66 0.34 0.04 17.72
CA ASN A 66 -0.68 1.04 18.06
C ASN A 66 -1.82 1.02 17.01
N PRO A 67 -2.98 1.65 17.27
CA PRO A 67 -4.11 1.61 16.35
C PRO A 67 -3.98 2.54 15.13
N THR A 68 -2.90 3.31 15.02
CA THR A 68 -2.66 4.23 13.89
C THR A 68 -2.12 3.45 12.70
N ASN A 69 -2.90 3.40 11.62
CA ASN A 69 -2.58 2.66 10.41
C ASN A 69 -2.18 3.61 9.27
N LEU A 70 -1.38 3.12 8.33
CA LEU A 70 -1.06 3.84 7.10
C LEU A 70 -1.86 3.27 5.94
N MET A 71 -2.84 4.02 5.45
CA MET A 71 -3.61 3.68 4.26
C MET A 71 -3.24 4.62 3.11
N GLU A 72 -3.05 4.06 1.92
CA GLU A 72 -2.89 4.83 0.70
C GLU A 72 -3.84 4.27 -0.37
N LEU A 73 -4.58 5.17 -1.02
CA LEU A 73 -5.47 4.82 -2.12
C LEU A 73 -4.73 5.00 -3.44
N LEU A 74 -4.85 4.02 -4.33
CA LEU A 74 -4.23 4.12 -5.64
C LEU A 74 -4.98 5.16 -6.46
N THR A 75 -4.38 6.33 -6.67
CA THR A 75 -4.94 7.43 -7.49
C THR A 75 -3.94 7.83 -8.57
N PRO A 76 -4.34 8.55 -9.63
CA PRO A 76 -3.43 8.92 -10.72
C PRO A 76 -2.18 9.70 -10.27
N GLY A 77 -2.28 10.49 -9.20
CA GLY A 77 -1.14 11.24 -8.66
C GLY A 77 -0.19 10.42 -7.78
N VAL A 78 -0.46 9.12 -7.58
CA VAL A 78 0.44 8.23 -6.84
C VAL A 78 1.45 7.61 -7.80
N GLU A 79 2.72 7.93 -7.57
CA GLU A 79 3.83 7.34 -8.32
C GLU A 79 4.39 6.16 -7.54
N ILE A 80 4.63 5.04 -8.21
CA ILE A 80 5.09 3.80 -7.56
C ILE A 80 6.33 3.27 -8.26
N GLN A 81 7.32 2.89 -7.47
CA GLN A 81 8.50 2.15 -7.91
C GLN A 81 8.62 0.85 -7.12
N LEU A 82 8.70 -0.25 -7.85
CA LEU A 82 8.72 -1.59 -7.29
C LEU A 82 10.13 -2.13 -7.40
N LYS A 83 10.79 -2.27 -6.26
CA LYS A 83 12.19 -2.70 -6.19
C LYS A 83 12.35 -3.61 -5.00
N GLU A 84 12.20 -4.91 -5.21
CA GLU A 84 12.33 -5.91 -4.15
C GLU A 84 13.61 -5.70 -3.31
N PRO A 85 13.54 -5.86 -1.98
CA PRO A 85 12.37 -6.17 -1.14
C PRO A 85 11.54 -4.94 -0.71
N TYR A 86 11.48 -3.91 -1.55
CA TYR A 86 10.85 -2.61 -1.24
C TYR A 86 9.73 -2.24 -2.23
N LEU A 87 8.70 -1.59 -1.69
CA LEU A 87 7.70 -0.81 -2.42
C LEU A 87 7.94 0.65 -2.10
N LEU A 88 8.41 1.42 -3.08
CA LEU A 88 8.56 2.86 -2.96
C LEU A 88 7.36 3.52 -3.61
N TYR A 89 6.79 4.54 -2.96
CA TYR A 89 5.76 5.33 -3.59
C TYR A 89 5.82 6.79 -3.14
N LYS A 90 5.42 7.69 -4.03
CA LYS A 90 5.16 9.09 -3.73
C LYS A 90 3.66 9.31 -3.79
N ASN A 91 3.07 9.78 -2.69
CA ASN A 91 1.64 10.03 -2.66
C ASN A 91 1.27 11.39 -3.26
N THR A 92 -0.03 11.67 -3.32
CA THR A 92 -0.58 12.93 -3.87
C THR A 92 -0.19 14.19 -3.09
N LYS A 93 0.36 14.03 -1.88
CA LYS A 93 0.90 15.13 -1.06
C LYS A 93 2.41 15.30 -1.22
N ASN A 94 3.00 14.69 -2.25
CA ASN A 94 4.46 14.67 -2.51
C ASN A 94 5.29 14.04 -1.38
N VAL A 95 4.69 13.22 -0.51
CA VAL A 95 5.43 12.48 0.51
C VAL A 95 5.90 11.16 -0.08
N ILE A 96 7.20 10.89 0.04
CA ILE A 96 7.83 9.66 -0.44
C ILE A 96 7.92 8.67 0.72
N TYR A 97 7.41 7.48 0.50
CA TYR A 97 7.47 6.35 1.42
C TYR A 97 8.22 5.19 0.81
N CYS A 98 8.86 4.41 1.67
CA CYS A 98 9.46 3.12 1.35
C CYS A 98 8.90 2.09 2.32
N ILE A 99 8.23 1.06 1.79
CA ILE A 99 7.74 -0.06 2.57
C ILE A 99 8.71 -1.21 2.32
N TRP A 100 9.43 -1.60 3.37
CA TRP A 100 10.26 -2.79 3.36
C TRP A 100 9.45 -4.01 3.77
N PHE A 101 9.65 -5.12 3.07
CA PHE A 101 9.00 -6.39 3.34
C PHE A 101 10.00 -7.38 3.94
N TYR A 102 9.59 -8.07 5.00
CA TYR A 102 10.42 -9.11 5.59
C TYR A 102 10.58 -10.32 4.65
N ASP A 103 9.48 -10.74 4.00
CA ASP A 103 9.49 -11.81 3.00
C ASP A 103 9.44 -11.23 1.58
N SER A 104 10.51 -11.47 0.81
CA SER A 104 10.62 -11.01 -0.59
C SER A 104 9.62 -11.70 -1.53
N THR A 105 9.13 -12.89 -1.18
CA THR A 105 8.07 -13.59 -1.92
C THR A 105 6.73 -12.89 -1.73
N GLU A 106 6.43 -12.42 -0.50
CA GLU A 106 5.25 -11.60 -0.23
C GLU A 106 5.37 -10.25 -0.94
N CYS A 107 6.55 -9.62 -0.91
CA CYS A 107 6.85 -8.40 -1.67
C CYS A 107 6.53 -8.57 -3.16
N LYS A 108 7.03 -9.63 -3.78
CA LYS A 108 6.76 -9.97 -5.20
C LYS A 108 5.28 -9.99 -5.52
N LYS A 109 4.50 -10.73 -4.74
CA LYS A 109 3.06 -10.90 -4.96
C LYS A 109 2.30 -9.59 -4.79
N VAL A 110 2.61 -8.82 -3.74
CA VAL A 110 2.02 -7.50 -3.51
C VAL A 110 2.36 -6.55 -4.66
N CYS A 111 3.64 -6.48 -5.06
CA CYS A 111 4.10 -5.63 -6.15
C CYS A 111 3.41 -5.99 -7.47
N GLN A 112 3.33 -7.29 -7.82
CA GLN A 112 2.64 -7.76 -9.01
C GLN A 112 1.15 -7.42 -9.00
N THR A 113 0.50 -7.50 -7.84
CA THR A 113 -0.91 -7.12 -7.68
C THR A 113 -1.12 -5.63 -7.91
N ILE A 114 -0.27 -4.78 -7.33
CA ILE A 114 -0.31 -3.33 -7.54
C ILE A 114 -0.06 -2.99 -9.02
N GLN A 115 0.91 -3.63 -9.69
CA GLN A 115 1.15 -3.44 -11.13
C GLN A 115 -0.09 -3.77 -11.97
N LYS A 116 -0.78 -4.88 -11.65
CA LYS A 116 -2.02 -5.26 -12.34
C LYS A 116 -3.09 -4.19 -12.18
N PHE A 117 -3.25 -3.61 -11.00
CA PHE A 117 -4.20 -2.53 -10.74
C PHE A 117 -3.87 -1.26 -11.52
N MET A 118 -2.60 -0.85 -11.54
CA MET A 118 -2.14 0.28 -12.36
C MET A 118 -2.34 0.03 -13.86
N GLY A 119 -2.24 -1.23 -14.29
CA GLY A 119 -2.46 -1.65 -15.67
C GLY A 119 -3.93 -1.74 -16.10
N THR A 120 -4.88 -1.57 -15.19
CA THR A 120 -6.31 -1.55 -15.55
C THR A 120 -6.66 -0.31 -16.36
N THR A 121 -7.63 -0.44 -17.28
CA THR A 121 -8.00 0.61 -18.26
C THR A 121 -8.27 1.97 -17.61
N TYR A 122 -8.81 1.99 -16.38
CA TYR A 122 -9.08 3.20 -15.61
C TYR A 122 -7.82 4.04 -15.32
N TYR A 123 -6.72 3.41 -14.87
CA TYR A 123 -5.48 4.13 -14.55
C TYR A 123 -4.65 4.41 -15.81
N LYS A 124 -4.75 3.57 -16.85
CA LYS A 124 -4.16 3.84 -18.16
C LYS A 124 -4.74 5.09 -18.82
N SER A 125 -6.06 5.28 -18.75
CA SER A 125 -6.71 6.49 -19.30
C SER A 125 -6.38 7.78 -18.56
N LEU A 126 -5.97 7.69 -17.29
CA LEU A 126 -5.66 8.88 -16.46
C LEU A 126 -4.19 9.32 -16.57
N ASN A 127 -3.29 8.42 -16.99
CA ASN A 127 -1.86 8.70 -17.14
C ASN A 127 -1.43 8.96 -18.59
N SER A 128 -2.37 9.13 -19.53
CA SER A 128 -2.12 9.31 -20.96
C SER A 128 -2.43 10.73 -21.46
N ILE A 129 -2.25 11.75 -20.61
CA ILE A 129 -2.37 13.17 -20.98
C ILE A 129 -1.00 13.83 -20.92
#